data_AF-A0A938LXE2-F1
#
_entry.id   AF-A0A938LXE2-F1
#
_cell.length_a   1.000
_cell.length_b   1.000
_cell.length_c   1.000
_cell.angle_alpha   90.00
_cell.angle_beta   90.00
_cell.angle_gamma   90.00
#
_symmetry.space_group_name_H-M   'P 1'
#
loop_
_entity.id
_entity.type
_entity.pdbx_description
1 polymer ?
#
loop_
_entity_poly.entity_id
_entity_poly.type
_entity_poly.pdbx_seq_one_letter_code
_entity_poly.pdbx_strand_id
1 'polypeptide(L)'
;MRTFESTQEQLNKLIPMPGNVPVVYLLGDTGAGKTCVVRQLLGTTDQNFPSARRLRTTVAPTEFIITNEPELKAAFVFKTEQEISRNVTEILQYAVKTAVDASGNGEESTNIADVLGDSSDERFRLRCFLSEAARQHLGDQILRDIVPPIRKWVELEFPAAAKEDRSTAIDLAIEEEFRSEVEQLHDEILGQIGKRIR
;
A
#
# COMPACT_ATOMS: atom_id res chain seq x y z
N MET A 1 11.34 -3.27 5.19
CA MET A 1 10.76 -3.77 3.91
C MET A 1 11.79 -4.71 3.27
N ARG A 2 11.38 -5.86 2.69
CA ARG A 2 12.32 -6.71 1.93
C ARG A 2 12.91 -5.93 0.75
N THR A 3 14.20 -6.11 0.50
CA THR A 3 14.88 -5.52 -0.66
C THR A 3 14.50 -6.26 -1.94
N PHE A 4 14.66 -5.59 -3.08
CA PHE A 4 14.50 -6.23 -4.38
C PHE A 4 15.48 -7.41 -4.54
N GLU A 5 16.73 -7.20 -4.15
CA GLU A 5 17.78 -8.23 -4.17
C GLU A 5 17.40 -9.47 -3.34
N SER A 6 16.90 -9.30 -2.11
CA SER A 6 16.45 -10.43 -1.29
C SER A 6 15.27 -11.17 -1.91
N THR A 7 14.38 -10.47 -2.62
CA THR A 7 13.26 -11.09 -3.34
C THR A 7 13.76 -11.89 -4.54
N GLN A 8 14.71 -11.33 -5.30
CA GLN A 8 15.33 -11.99 -6.44
C GLN A 8 16.11 -13.24 -6.02
N GLU A 9 16.84 -13.20 -4.90
CA GLU A 9 17.50 -14.37 -4.33
C GLU A 9 16.51 -15.50 -3.99
N GLN A 10 15.33 -15.17 -3.46
CA GLN A 10 14.28 -16.15 -3.17
C GLN A 10 13.69 -16.72 -4.45
N LEU A 11 13.41 -15.89 -5.45
CA LEU A 11 12.93 -16.33 -6.76
C LEU A 11 13.94 -17.24 -7.44
N ASN A 12 15.23 -16.88 -7.41
CA ASN A 12 16.32 -17.66 -8.01
C ASN A 12 16.49 -19.04 -7.37
N LYS A 13 16.09 -19.22 -6.10
CA LYS A 13 16.04 -20.55 -5.45
C LYS A 13 14.90 -21.42 -5.95
N LEU A 14 13.81 -20.82 -6.45
CA LEU A 14 12.62 -21.52 -6.94
C LEU A 14 12.69 -21.77 -8.46
N ILE A 15 13.03 -20.73 -9.22
CA ILE A 15 13.25 -20.77 -10.67
C ILE A 15 14.59 -20.06 -10.92
N PRO A 16 15.68 -20.83 -11.08
CA PRO A 16 17.00 -20.25 -11.31
C PRO A 16 17.04 -19.43 -12.59
N MET A 17 17.62 -18.24 -12.50
CA MET A 17 17.90 -17.42 -13.66
C MET A 17 18.91 -18.15 -14.54
N PRO A 18 18.65 -18.29 -15.85
CA PRO A 18 19.63 -18.87 -16.76
C PRO A 18 20.91 -18.03 -16.77
N GLY A 19 22.06 -18.71 -16.78
CA GLY A 19 23.36 -18.03 -16.85
C GLY A 19 23.60 -17.40 -18.22
N ASN A 20 24.36 -16.29 -18.25
CA ASN A 20 24.80 -15.60 -19.47
C ASN A 20 23.68 -15.06 -20.39
N VAL A 21 22.55 -14.62 -19.81
CA VAL A 21 21.44 -14.03 -20.56
C VAL A 21 21.39 -12.52 -20.31
N PRO A 22 21.18 -11.67 -21.34
CA PRO A 22 21.02 -10.24 -21.13
C PRO A 22 19.82 -9.94 -20.23
N VAL A 23 20.02 -9.08 -19.23
CA VAL A 23 18.96 -8.59 -18.35
C VAL A 23 18.53 -7.21 -18.79
N VAL A 24 17.24 -7.03 -19.05
CA VAL A 24 16.65 -5.75 -19.47
C VAL A 24 15.72 -5.24 -18.36
N TYR A 25 16.04 -4.06 -17.83
CA TYR A 25 15.21 -3.37 -16.85
C TYR A 25 14.31 -2.35 -17.53
N LEU A 26 13.00 -2.49 -17.35
CA LEU A 26 12.01 -1.52 -17.82
C LEU A 26 11.66 -0.55 -16.69
N LEU A 27 12.20 0.66 -16.76
CA LEU A 27 12.02 1.73 -15.76
C LEU A 27 11.15 2.86 -16.31
N GLY A 28 10.42 3.55 -15.43
CA GLY A 28 9.57 4.69 -15.77
C GLY A 28 8.30 4.74 -14.92
N ASP A 29 7.49 5.79 -15.08
CA ASP A 29 6.30 6.03 -14.26
C ASP A 29 5.14 5.06 -14.54
N THR A 30 4.21 4.98 -13.59
CA THR A 30 2.94 4.28 -13.76
C THR A 30 2.19 4.86 -14.97
N GLY A 31 1.76 4.00 -15.90
CA GLY A 31 1.06 4.45 -17.11
C GLY A 31 1.95 4.76 -18.32
N ALA A 32 3.29 4.76 -18.17
CA ALA A 32 4.24 4.95 -19.28
C ALA A 32 4.23 3.83 -20.35
N GLY A 33 3.33 2.85 -20.26
CA GLY A 33 3.20 1.77 -21.24
C GLY A 33 4.17 0.60 -21.07
N LYS A 34 4.97 0.55 -20.00
CA LYS A 34 5.92 -0.56 -19.72
C LYS A 34 5.27 -1.94 -19.87
N THR A 35 4.10 -2.12 -19.25
CA THR A 35 3.34 -3.37 -19.33
C THR A 35 2.82 -3.67 -20.74
N CYS A 36 2.52 -2.65 -21.55
CA CYS A 36 2.14 -2.83 -22.95
C CYS A 36 3.32 -3.33 -23.79
N VAL A 37 4.53 -2.80 -23.56
CA VAL A 37 5.75 -3.30 -24.21
C VAL A 37 6.00 -4.77 -23.85
N VAL A 38 5.87 -5.13 -22.56
CA VAL A 38 6.00 -6.53 -22.12
C VAL A 38 4.99 -7.44 -22.83
N ARG A 39 3.72 -7.03 -22.95
CA ARG A 39 2.70 -7.81 -23.69
C ARG A 39 3.08 -8.05 -25.15
N GLN A 40 3.64 -7.04 -25.81
CA GLN A 40 4.09 -7.17 -27.19
C GLN A 40 5.26 -8.15 -27.29
N LEU A 41 6.25 -8.06 -26.40
CA LEU A 41 7.39 -8.99 -26.35
C LEU A 41 6.95 -10.44 -26.09
N LEU A 42 5.96 -10.63 -25.22
CA LEU A 42 5.43 -11.96 -24.89
C LEU A 42 4.41 -12.47 -25.92
N GLY A 43 3.96 -11.64 -26.87
CA GLY A 43 2.88 -12.00 -27.79
C GLY A 43 1.51 -12.17 -27.11
N THR A 44 1.32 -11.61 -25.92
CA THR A 44 0.16 -11.87 -25.03
C THR A 44 -0.88 -10.74 -25.02
N THR A 45 -0.95 -9.98 -26.11
CA THR A 45 -1.83 -8.80 -26.22
C THR A 45 -3.31 -9.19 -26.10
N ASP A 46 -3.73 -10.28 -26.76
CA ASP A 46 -5.12 -10.75 -26.77
C ASP A 46 -5.53 -11.39 -25.43
N GLN A 47 -4.55 -11.96 -24.72
CA GLN A 47 -4.72 -12.62 -23.42
C GLN A 47 -4.73 -11.63 -22.26
N ASN A 48 -4.45 -10.35 -22.51
CA ASN A 48 -4.37 -9.31 -21.49
C ASN A 48 -3.39 -9.62 -20.36
N PHE A 49 -2.32 -10.36 -20.64
CA PHE A 49 -1.31 -10.75 -19.64
C PHE A 49 0.06 -10.15 -19.96
N PRO A 50 0.79 -9.58 -19.00
CA PRO A 50 0.34 -9.16 -17.67
C PRO A 50 -0.69 -8.02 -17.75
N SER A 51 -1.47 -7.75 -16.70
CA SER A 51 -2.50 -6.70 -16.74
C SER A 51 -1.91 -5.29 -16.92
N ALA A 52 -2.35 -4.53 -17.94
CA ALA A 52 -1.96 -3.14 -18.19
C ALA A 52 -2.92 -2.11 -17.57
N ARG A 53 -3.99 -2.53 -16.88
CA ARG A 53 -4.96 -1.60 -16.25
C ARG A 53 -4.29 -0.85 -15.11
N ARG A 54 -4.45 0.49 -15.06
CA ARG A 54 -3.86 1.39 -14.05
C ARG A 54 -4.13 0.97 -12.59
N LEU A 55 -5.35 0.52 -12.29
CA LEU A 55 -5.73 0.03 -10.96
C LEU A 55 -5.16 -1.36 -10.61
N ARG A 56 -4.49 -2.02 -11.56
CA ARG A 56 -3.91 -3.37 -11.44
C ARG A 56 -2.44 -3.40 -11.87
N THR A 57 -1.75 -2.26 -11.85
CA THR A 57 -0.34 -2.19 -12.24
C THR A 57 0.54 -2.94 -11.24
N THR A 58 1.64 -3.51 -11.75
CA THR A 58 2.62 -4.31 -11.02
C THR A 58 3.37 -3.46 -10.00
N VAL A 59 2.84 -3.38 -8.78
CA VAL A 59 3.55 -2.81 -7.62
C VAL A 59 4.58 -3.79 -7.06
N ALA A 60 4.37 -5.09 -7.30
CA ALA A 60 5.38 -6.11 -7.07
C ALA A 60 6.38 -6.13 -8.23
N PRO A 61 7.69 -6.14 -7.96
CA PRO A 61 8.69 -6.47 -8.96
C PRO A 61 8.31 -7.77 -9.66
N THR A 62 8.34 -7.78 -10.99
CA THR A 62 7.93 -8.92 -11.81
C THR A 62 9.03 -9.20 -12.82
N GLU A 63 9.48 -10.45 -12.86
CA GLU A 63 10.53 -10.91 -13.78
C GLU A 63 9.92 -11.85 -14.81
N PHE A 64 10.28 -11.66 -16.08
CA PHE A 64 9.87 -12.53 -17.18
C PHE A 64 11.11 -13.20 -17.76
N ILE A 65 11.18 -14.52 -17.65
CA ILE A 65 12.24 -15.33 -18.25
C ILE A 65 11.69 -15.87 -19.57
N ILE A 66 12.18 -15.32 -20.68
CA ILE A 66 11.80 -15.78 -22.02
C ILE A 66 12.73 -16.92 -22.40
N THR A 67 12.18 -18.12 -22.51
CA THR A 67 12.91 -19.36 -22.79
C THR A 67 12.13 -20.25 -23.74
N ASN A 68 12.83 -21.19 -24.40
CA ASN A 68 12.23 -22.20 -25.26
C ASN A 68 11.86 -23.49 -24.49
N GLU A 69 11.83 -23.43 -23.15
CA GLU A 69 11.37 -24.57 -22.34
C GLU A 69 9.90 -24.89 -22.67
N PRO A 70 9.54 -26.18 -22.75
CA PRO A 70 8.19 -26.59 -23.12
C PRO A 70 7.16 -26.34 -22.01
N GLU A 71 7.61 -26.18 -20.75
CA GLU A 71 6.75 -26.01 -19.59
C GLU A 71 6.75 -24.54 -19.12
N LEU A 72 5.55 -23.99 -18.90
CA LEU A 72 5.39 -22.70 -18.25
C LEU A 72 5.58 -22.86 -16.75
N LYS A 73 6.53 -22.10 -16.19
CA LYS A 73 6.82 -22.07 -14.75
C LYS A 73 6.54 -20.68 -14.20
N ALA A 74 6.03 -20.63 -12.97
CA ALA A 74 5.82 -19.39 -12.23
C ALA A 74 6.21 -19.59 -10.77
N ALA A 75 6.90 -18.62 -10.19
CA ALA A 75 7.23 -18.55 -8.78
C ALA A 75 6.66 -17.26 -8.20
N PHE A 76 6.13 -17.34 -6.99
CA PHE A 76 5.53 -16.22 -6.29
C PHE A 76 6.16 -16.10 -4.90
N VAL A 77 6.65 -14.91 -4.57
CA VAL A 77 7.11 -14.58 -3.22
C VAL A 77 6.07 -13.66 -2.60
N PHE A 78 5.36 -14.17 -1.61
CA PHE A 78 4.33 -13.42 -0.89
C PHE A 78 4.93 -12.64 0.28
N LYS A 79 4.31 -11.49 0.59
CA LYS A 79 4.55 -10.76 1.84
C LYS A 79 4.08 -11.61 3.02
N THR A 80 4.80 -11.58 4.13
CA THR A 80 4.36 -12.24 5.36
C THR A 80 3.19 -11.50 5.99
N GLU A 81 2.46 -12.15 6.90
CA GLU A 81 1.41 -11.49 7.69
C GLU A 81 1.95 -10.28 8.46
N GLN A 82 3.17 -10.36 9.00
CA GLN A 82 3.85 -9.24 9.67
C GLN A 82 4.14 -8.09 8.72
N GLU A 83 4.54 -8.37 7.48
CA GLU A 83 4.75 -7.34 6.47
C GLU A 83 3.43 -6.69 6.06
N ILE A 84 2.36 -7.47 5.91
CA ILE A 84 1.01 -6.96 5.61
C ILE A 84 0.53 -6.07 6.77
N SER A 85 0.61 -6.55 8.00
CA SER A 85 0.24 -5.80 9.22
C SER A 85 0.98 -4.47 9.28
N ARG A 86 2.32 -4.46 9.10
CA ARG A 86 3.06 -3.18 9.08
C ARG A 86 2.59 -2.22 8.00
N ASN A 87 2.34 -2.70 6.77
CA ASN A 87 1.82 -1.83 5.71
C ASN A 87 0.43 -1.27 6.05
N VAL A 88 -0.42 -2.06 6.72
CA VAL A 88 -1.73 -1.59 7.21
C VAL A 88 -1.55 -0.51 8.27
N THR A 89 -0.65 -0.70 9.23
CA THR A 89 -0.29 0.33 10.23
C THR A 89 0.16 1.62 9.57
N GLU A 90 1.11 1.55 8.63
CA GLU A 90 1.64 2.72 7.92
C GLU A 90 0.54 3.48 7.16
N ILE A 91 -0.36 2.77 6.45
CA ILE A 91 -1.51 3.38 5.77
C ILE A 91 -2.48 4.03 6.76
N LEU A 92 -2.78 3.34 7.86
CA LEU A 92 -3.73 3.82 8.86
C LEU A 92 -3.21 5.08 9.56
N GLN A 93 -1.96 5.08 10.00
CA GLN A 93 -1.32 6.25 10.60
C GLN A 93 -1.33 7.45 9.63
N TYR A 94 -0.99 7.21 8.36
CA TYR A 94 -1.05 8.25 7.34
C TYR A 94 -2.48 8.77 7.11
N ALA A 95 -3.48 7.89 7.09
CA ALA A 95 -4.88 8.27 6.93
C ALA A 95 -5.40 9.10 8.11
N VAL A 96 -5.09 8.69 9.35
CA VAL A 96 -5.46 9.44 10.57
C VAL A 96 -4.81 10.83 10.55
N LYS A 97 -3.51 10.91 10.28
CA LYS A 97 -2.79 12.18 10.19
C LYS A 97 -3.40 13.11 9.14
N THR A 98 -3.63 12.59 7.93
CA THR A 98 -4.27 13.32 6.84
C THR A 98 -5.67 13.82 7.23
N ALA A 99 -6.44 13.01 7.95
CA ALA A 99 -7.79 13.38 8.40
C ALA A 99 -7.77 14.50 9.45
N VAL A 100 -6.80 14.47 10.38
CA VAL A 100 -6.62 15.52 11.39
C VAL A 100 -6.24 16.85 10.73
N ASP A 101 -5.30 16.83 9.78
CA ASP A 101 -4.84 18.02 9.07
C ASP A 101 -5.95 18.64 8.19
N ALA A 102 -6.67 17.82 7.42
CA ALA A 102 -7.76 18.29 6.56
C ALA A 102 -8.89 18.95 7.37
N SER A 103 -9.19 18.42 8.56
CA SER A 103 -10.23 18.96 9.44
C SER A 103 -9.87 20.34 10.03
N GLY A 104 -8.59 20.72 10.02
CA GLY A 104 -8.11 21.99 10.58
C GLY A 104 -8.06 23.16 9.61
N ASN A 105 -7.97 22.90 8.29
CA ASN A 105 -7.64 23.92 7.29
C ASN A 105 -8.84 24.43 6.46
N GLY A 106 -10.04 23.86 6.63
CA GLY A 106 -11.22 24.24 5.83
C GLY A 106 -11.07 23.95 4.33
N GLU A 107 -10.13 23.07 3.97
CA GLU A 107 -9.90 22.62 2.60
C GLU A 107 -11.00 21.66 2.13
N GLU A 108 -11.16 21.55 0.80
CA GLU A 108 -12.03 20.55 0.17
C GLU A 108 -11.80 19.18 0.80
N SER A 109 -12.91 18.53 1.19
CA SER A 109 -12.90 17.30 1.98
C SER A 109 -11.97 16.24 1.39
N THR A 110 -10.80 16.04 2.00
CA THR A 110 -9.91 14.94 1.64
C THR A 110 -10.66 13.62 1.80
N ASN A 111 -10.75 12.83 0.73
CA ASN A 111 -11.42 11.54 0.79
C ASN A 111 -10.54 10.52 1.53
N ILE A 112 -10.78 10.36 2.83
CA ILE A 112 -10.02 9.43 3.68
C ILE A 112 -10.15 7.98 3.22
N ALA A 113 -11.27 7.60 2.60
CA ALA A 113 -11.43 6.27 2.02
C ALA A 113 -10.44 6.02 0.87
N ASP A 114 -10.12 7.05 0.08
CA ASP A 114 -9.12 6.99 -0.98
C ASP A 114 -7.69 6.98 -0.42
N VAL A 115 -7.43 7.73 0.66
CA VAL A 115 -6.15 7.70 1.38
C VAL A 115 -5.88 6.30 1.96
N LEU A 116 -6.90 5.64 2.52
CA LEU A 116 -6.85 4.24 2.96
C LEU A 116 -6.67 3.24 1.79
N GLY A 117 -6.68 3.70 0.54
CA GLY A 117 -6.61 2.84 -0.63
C GLY A 117 -5.23 2.25 -0.89
N ASP A 118 -4.16 3.02 -0.72
CA ASP A 118 -2.79 2.63 -1.07
C ASP A 118 -1.78 3.24 -0.08
N SER A 119 -0.60 2.64 0.02
CA SER A 119 0.54 3.26 0.70
C SER A 119 1.00 4.50 -0.07
N SER A 120 1.58 5.47 0.63
CA SER A 120 2.08 6.72 0.04
C SER A 120 3.18 6.49 -1.01
N ASP A 121 3.95 5.40 -0.89
CA ASP A 121 4.97 4.98 -1.86
C ASP A 121 4.41 4.11 -3.00
N GLU A 122 3.09 3.90 -3.05
CA GLU A 122 2.36 3.04 -3.97
C GLU A 122 2.83 1.57 -4.00
N ARG A 123 3.55 1.07 -2.98
CA ARG A 123 4.05 -0.32 -2.96
C ARG A 123 3.11 -1.34 -2.31
N PHE A 124 2.09 -0.88 -1.61
CA PHE A 124 1.05 -1.71 -1.03
C PHE A 124 -0.33 -1.12 -1.31
N ARG A 125 -1.26 -1.95 -1.81
CA ARG A 125 -2.59 -1.51 -2.25
C ARG A 125 -3.66 -2.15 -1.37
N LEU A 126 -4.07 -1.46 -0.31
CA LEU A 126 -5.11 -1.94 0.60
C LEU A 126 -6.47 -2.05 -0.10
N ARG A 127 -6.72 -1.24 -1.14
CA ARG A 127 -7.91 -1.33 -2.03
C ARG A 127 -8.06 -2.69 -2.73
N CYS A 128 -6.99 -3.47 -2.85
CA CYS A 128 -7.09 -4.85 -3.37
C CYS A 128 -7.73 -5.80 -2.34
N PHE A 129 -7.63 -5.47 -1.05
CA PHE A 129 -8.16 -6.29 0.03
C PHE A 129 -9.44 -5.74 0.63
N LEU A 130 -9.69 -4.43 0.59
CA LEU A 130 -10.92 -3.82 1.12
C LEU A 130 -11.84 -3.33 0.00
N SER A 131 -13.16 -3.50 0.14
CA SER A 131 -14.11 -2.85 -0.77
C SER A 131 -14.08 -1.33 -0.59
N GLU A 132 -14.59 -0.62 -1.59
CA GLU A 132 -14.86 0.82 -1.47
C GLU A 132 -15.77 1.13 -0.26
N ALA A 133 -16.87 0.38 -0.09
CA ALA A 133 -17.76 0.53 1.05
C ALA A 133 -17.05 0.30 2.41
N ALA A 134 -16.16 -0.68 2.50
CA ALA A 134 -15.38 -0.92 3.72
C ALA A 134 -14.41 0.23 4.01
N ARG A 135 -13.71 0.72 2.98
CA ARG A 135 -12.83 1.89 3.12
C ARG A 135 -13.60 3.15 3.50
N GLN A 136 -14.82 3.33 2.95
CA GLN A 136 -15.68 4.44 3.33
C GLN A 136 -16.09 4.36 4.80
N HIS A 137 -16.52 3.18 5.25
CA HIS A 137 -16.88 2.95 6.64
C HIS A 137 -15.73 3.26 7.60
N LEU A 138 -14.53 2.77 7.30
CA LEU A 138 -13.31 3.03 8.07
C LEU A 138 -12.94 4.52 8.06
N GLY A 139 -13.04 5.19 6.90
CA GLY A 139 -12.80 6.63 6.80
C GLY A 139 -13.78 7.44 7.66
N ASP A 140 -15.06 7.07 7.64
CA ASP A 140 -16.10 7.72 8.45
C ASP A 140 -15.87 7.48 9.96
N GLN A 141 -15.42 6.27 10.35
CA GLN A 141 -15.03 5.96 11.73
C GLN A 141 -13.83 6.82 12.17
N ILE A 142 -12.77 6.94 11.35
CA ILE A 142 -11.62 7.79 11.65
C ILE A 142 -12.06 9.24 11.90
N LEU A 143 -12.86 9.80 11.00
CA LEU A 143 -13.31 11.19 11.09
C LEU A 143 -14.20 11.46 12.30
N ARG A 144 -15.04 10.51 12.67
CA ARG A 144 -16.01 10.67 13.77
C ARG A 144 -15.41 10.36 15.14
N ASP A 145 -14.64 9.28 15.23
CA ASP A 145 -14.28 8.67 16.52
C ASP A 145 -12.82 8.95 16.90
N ILE A 146 -11.91 9.12 15.93
CA ILE A 146 -10.46 9.27 16.18
C ILE A 146 -10.00 10.73 16.07
N VAL A 147 -10.43 11.43 15.03
CA VAL A 147 -9.98 12.81 14.76
C VAL A 147 -10.33 13.80 15.87
N PRO A 148 -11.57 13.84 16.42
CA PRO A 148 -11.92 14.85 17.41
C PRO A 148 -11.13 14.73 18.73
N PRO A 149 -10.93 13.53 19.32
CA PRO A 149 -10.08 13.37 20.49
C PRO A 149 -8.62 13.79 20.27
N ILE A 150 -8.00 13.36 19.15
CA ILE A 150 -6.61 13.73 18.82
C ILE A 150 -6.46 15.24 18.73
N ARG A 151 -7.36 15.91 18.01
CA ARG A 151 -7.31 17.37 17.87
C ARG A 151 -7.37 18.08 19.21
N LYS A 152 -8.32 17.67 20.06
CA LYS A 152 -8.50 18.25 21.39
C LYS A 152 -7.25 18.06 22.25
N TRP A 153 -6.63 16.87 22.19
CA TRP A 153 -5.40 16.59 22.93
C TRP A 153 -4.23 17.43 22.41
N VAL A 154 -4.03 17.53 21.09
CA VAL A 154 -2.98 18.37 20.50
C VAL A 154 -3.16 19.84 20.85
N GLU A 155 -4.40 20.36 20.82
CA GLU A 155 -4.69 21.75 21.20
C GLU A 155 -4.44 22.02 22.69
N LEU A 156 -4.61 21.02 23.56
CA LEU A 156 -4.39 21.12 25.01
C LEU A 156 -2.90 21.05 25.38
N GLU A 157 -2.19 20.05 24.86
CA GLU A 157 -0.80 19.76 25.22
C GLU A 157 0.19 20.65 24.43
N PHE A 158 -0.19 21.10 23.23
CA PHE A 158 0.65 21.91 22.35
C PHE A 158 -0.06 23.20 21.86
N PRO A 159 -0.50 24.09 22.77
CA PRO A 159 -1.35 25.25 22.46
C PRO A 159 -0.69 26.34 21.59
N ALA A 160 0.64 26.32 21.45
CA ALA A 160 1.43 27.29 20.68
C ALA A 160 2.28 26.65 19.57
N ALA A 161 2.01 25.39 19.21
CA ALA A 161 2.73 24.70 18.15
C ALA A 161 2.61 25.44 16.82
N ALA A 162 3.75 25.74 16.17
CA ALA A 162 3.74 26.16 14.78
C ALA A 162 3.18 25.03 13.89
N LYS A 163 2.81 25.33 12.64
CA LYS A 163 2.31 24.29 11.71
C LYS A 163 3.25 23.08 11.60
N GLU A 164 4.56 23.29 11.66
CA GLU A 164 5.58 22.23 11.62
C GLU A 164 5.59 21.37 12.89
N ASP A 165 5.36 21.96 14.07
CA ASP A 165 5.28 21.25 15.35
C ASP A 165 3.99 20.42 15.48
N ARG A 166 2.93 20.83 14.78
CA ARG A 166 1.61 20.18 14.85
C ARG A 166 1.61 18.78 14.24
N SER A 167 2.34 18.56 13.16
CA SER A 167 2.49 17.22 12.55
C SER A 167 3.13 16.25 13.55
N THR A 168 4.20 16.66 14.22
CA THR A 168 4.90 15.85 15.22
C THR A 168 4.02 15.57 16.44
N ALA A 169 3.23 16.55 16.87
CA ALA A 169 2.26 16.36 17.95
C ALA A 169 1.16 15.34 17.59
N ILE A 170 0.71 15.32 16.32
CA ILE A 170 -0.24 14.31 15.84
C ILE A 170 0.40 12.92 15.82
N ASP A 171 1.63 12.80 15.33
CA ASP A 171 2.35 11.52 15.32
C ASP A 171 2.49 10.99 16.76
N LEU A 172 2.86 11.85 17.72
CA LEU A 172 2.94 11.49 19.14
C LEU A 172 1.57 11.09 19.73
N ALA A 173 0.49 11.80 19.37
CA ALA A 173 -0.86 11.46 19.82
C ALA A 173 -1.28 10.06 19.34
N ILE A 174 -1.01 9.75 18.07
CA ILE A 174 -1.31 8.45 17.47
C ILE A 174 -0.48 7.34 18.12
N GLU A 175 0.80 7.60 18.34
CA GLU A 175 1.74 6.60 18.84
C GLU A 175 1.58 6.34 20.33
N GLU A 176 1.22 7.31 21.16
CA GLU A 176 1.20 7.14 22.62
C GLU A 176 -0.21 7.19 23.21
N GLU A 177 -0.95 8.28 23.01
CA GLU A 177 -2.23 8.50 23.69
C GLU A 177 -3.38 7.68 23.11
N PHE A 178 -3.50 7.66 21.78
CA PHE A 178 -4.61 7.03 21.04
C PHE A 178 -4.20 5.72 20.37
N ARG A 179 -3.12 5.10 20.85
CA ARG A 179 -2.57 3.85 20.30
C ARG A 179 -3.63 2.75 20.28
N SER A 180 -4.41 2.62 21.36
CA SER A 180 -5.37 1.52 21.52
C SER A 180 -6.51 1.58 20.51
N GLU A 181 -6.99 2.78 20.20
CA GLU A 181 -8.07 3.02 19.25
C GLU A 181 -7.59 2.80 17.81
N VAL A 182 -6.35 3.19 17.52
CA VAL A 182 -5.70 2.93 16.23
C VAL A 182 -5.42 1.43 16.06
N GLU A 183 -4.99 0.73 17.11
CA GLU A 183 -4.81 -0.73 17.11
C GLU A 183 -6.13 -1.48 16.88
N GLN A 184 -7.25 -1.01 17.45
CA GLN A 184 -8.57 -1.58 17.18
C GLN A 184 -8.97 -1.48 15.71
N LEU A 185 -8.73 -0.32 15.07
CA LEU A 185 -8.97 -0.14 13.63
C LEU A 185 -8.04 -1.02 12.79
N HIS A 186 -6.76 -1.13 13.19
CA HIS A 186 -5.82 -2.03 12.55
C HIS A 186 -6.31 -3.49 12.59
N ASP A 187 -6.77 -3.97 13.75
CA ASP A 187 -7.27 -5.32 13.93
C ASP A 187 -8.58 -5.56 13.18
N GLU A 188 -9.45 -4.55 13.09
CA GLU A 188 -10.62 -4.59 12.23
C GLU A 188 -10.22 -4.79 10.76
N ILE A 189 -9.27 -3.99 10.27
CA ILE A 189 -8.76 -4.10 8.89
C ILE A 189 -8.18 -5.50 8.64
N LEU A 190 -7.31 -6.00 9.53
CA LEU A 190 -6.74 -7.35 9.40
C LEU A 190 -7.83 -8.43 9.44
N GLY A 191 -8.84 -8.27 10.29
CA GLY A 191 -10.00 -9.17 10.34
C GLY A 191 -10.79 -9.19 9.04
N GLN A 192 -10.97 -8.03 8.40
CA GLN A 192 -11.63 -7.93 7.08
C GLN A 192 -10.78 -8.55 5.97
N ILE A 193 -9.45 -8.34 5.98
CA ILE A 193 -8.52 -8.97 5.05
C ILE A 193 -8.60 -10.51 5.20
N GLY A 194 -8.54 -11.01 6.43
CA GLY A 194 -8.60 -12.44 6.73
C GLY A 194 -9.88 -13.13 6.25
N LYS A 195 -11.02 -12.44 6.31
CA LYS A 195 -12.32 -12.93 5.79
C LYS A 195 -12.37 -13.07 4.26
N ARG A 196 -11.50 -12.37 3.53
CA ARG A 196 -11.45 -12.41 2.05
C ARG A 196 -10.44 -13.39 1.49
N ILE A 197 -9.46 -13.80 2.29
CA ILE A 197 -8.40 -14.73 1.88
C ILE A 197 -8.79 -16.19 2.19
N ARG A 198 -9.74 -16.42 3.10
CA ARG A 198 -10.31 -17.75 3.41
C ARG A 198 -11.57 -18.02 2.61
#